data_AF-A0A936QT62-F1
#
_entry.id   AF-A0A936QT62-F1
#
_cell.length_a   1.000
_cell.length_b   1.000
_cell.length_c   1.000
_cell.angle_alpha   90.00
_cell.angle_beta   90.00
_cell.angle_gamma   90.00
#
_symmetry.space_group_name_H-M   'P 1'
#
loop_
_entity.id
_entity.type
_entity.pdbx_description
1 polymer ?
#
loop_
_entity_poly.entity_id
_entity_poly.type
_entity_poly.pdbx_seq_one_letter_code
_entity_poly.pdbx_strand_id
1 'polypeptide(L)'
;MTCPECDARNKTSIVYLRNTKRTDLGFSASKPGTGGPHLHDPNMLTEQYECTNGHRFKKDMRTACPKCTYGHEEPVVTILTPRHKYKPGMVE
;
A
#
# COMPACT_ATOMS: atom_id res chain seq x y z
N MET A 1 0.79 12.11 -3.73
CA MET A 1 0.49 10.75 -4.27
C MET A 1 -0.46 10.89 -5.44
N THR A 2 -0.19 10.17 -6.53
CA THR A 2 -1.04 10.12 -7.73
C THR A 2 -1.84 8.82 -7.73
N CYS A 3 -3.10 8.87 -8.21
CA CYS A 3 -3.86 7.65 -8.43
C CYS A 3 -3.29 6.94 -9.68
N PRO A 4 -2.85 5.67 -9.59
CA PRO A 4 -2.22 4.97 -10.71
C PRO A 4 -3.16 4.85 -11.93
N GLU A 5 -4.46 4.70 -11.71
CA GLU A 5 -5.44 4.67 -12.82
C GLU A 5 -5.67 6.04 -13.47
N CYS A 6 -5.57 7.13 -12.72
CA CYS A 6 -5.71 8.48 -13.27
C CYS A 6 -4.45 8.88 -14.05
N ASP A 7 -3.29 8.55 -13.50
CA ASP A 7 -1.99 8.78 -14.14
C ASP A 7 -1.89 8.05 -15.49
N ALA A 8 -2.26 6.76 -15.53
CA ALA A 8 -2.31 5.98 -16.76
C ALA A 8 -3.31 6.51 -17.83
N ARG A 9 -4.26 7.36 -17.42
CA ARG A 9 -5.27 7.97 -18.29
C ARG A 9 -5.04 9.46 -18.53
N ASN A 10 -3.92 10.02 -18.09
CA ASN A 10 -3.64 11.47 -18.12
C ASN A 10 -4.76 12.32 -17.51
N LYS A 11 -5.37 11.83 -16.42
CA LYS A 11 -6.42 12.54 -15.67
C LYS A 11 -5.86 13.07 -14.36
N THR A 12 -6.34 14.25 -13.95
CA THR A 12 -6.08 14.76 -12.62
C THR A 12 -6.97 14.09 -11.58
N SER A 13 -6.45 13.92 -10.36
CA SER A 13 -7.21 13.40 -9.23
C SER A 13 -6.58 13.83 -7.92
N ILE A 14 -7.39 14.10 -6.90
CA ILE A 14 -6.90 14.23 -5.52
C ILE A 14 -7.05 12.86 -4.86
N VAL A 15 -6.01 12.40 -4.17
CA VAL A 15 -5.99 11.11 -3.46
C VAL A 15 -6.16 11.35 -1.97
N TYR A 16 -7.11 10.62 -1.37
CA TYR A 16 -7.36 10.62 0.06
C TYR A 16 -6.96 9.29 0.67
N LEU A 17 -6.25 9.34 1.80
CA LEU A 17 -6.04 8.18 2.65
C LEU A 17 -7.37 7.82 3.33
N ARG A 18 -7.78 6.56 3.24
CA ARG A 18 -9.05 6.07 3.80
C ARG A 18 -8.86 5.14 4.98
N ASN A 19 -7.82 4.32 4.93
CA ASN A 19 -7.54 3.35 5.97
C ASN A 19 -6.05 3.08 6.07
N THR A 20 -5.58 2.83 7.27
CA THR A 20 -4.21 2.45 7.57
C THR A 20 -4.24 1.27 8.52
N LYS A 21 -3.68 0.14 8.10
CA LYS A 21 -3.50 -1.05 8.93
C LYS A 21 -2.01 -1.34 9.04
N ARG A 22 -1.56 -1.64 10.27
CA ARG A 22 -0.21 -2.08 10.55
C ARG A 22 -0.28 -3.38 11.34
N THR A 23 0.52 -4.38 10.97
CA THR A 23 0.66 -5.59 11.78
C THR A 23 1.52 -5.31 13.03
N ASP A 24 1.17 -5.96 14.15
CA ASP A 24 1.57 -5.56 15.50
C ASP A 24 2.97 -6.02 15.93
N LEU A 25 3.67 -6.81 15.10
CA LEU A 25 5.08 -7.16 15.32
C LEU A 25 6.04 -5.97 15.05
N GLY A 26 5.46 -4.77 15.04
CA GLY A 26 5.87 -3.46 14.53
C GLY A 26 7.11 -2.82 15.12
N PHE A 27 7.48 -3.20 16.34
CA PHE A 27 8.33 -2.36 17.20
C PHE A 27 9.65 -3.01 17.59
N SER A 28 9.73 -4.34 17.57
CA SER A 28 10.96 -5.05 17.85
C SER A 28 11.08 -6.22 16.87
N ALA A 29 11.98 -6.11 15.90
CA ALA A 29 12.71 -7.29 15.51
C ALA A 29 13.38 -7.78 16.79
N SER A 30 12.75 -8.72 17.50
CA SER A 30 13.26 -9.28 18.75
C SER A 30 14.72 -9.63 18.50
N LYS A 31 15.65 -9.06 19.27
CA LYS A 31 17.06 -9.44 19.21
C LYS A 31 17.22 -10.76 19.97
N PRO A 32 17.41 -11.93 19.32
CA PRO A 32 18.41 -12.84 19.83
C PRO A 32 19.79 -12.24 19.50
N GLY A 33 20.79 -12.61 20.30
CA GLY A 33 22.16 -12.09 20.23
C GLY A 33 22.81 -12.19 18.85
N THR A 34 24.04 -11.70 18.76
CA THR A 34 24.88 -11.83 17.55
C THR A 34 24.91 -13.28 17.07
N GLY A 35 24.43 -13.53 15.84
CA GLY A 35 24.42 -14.85 15.20
C GLY A 35 23.14 -15.70 15.40
N GLY A 36 22.14 -15.24 16.15
CA GLY A 36 20.89 -16.00 16.35
C GLY A 36 19.85 -15.85 15.22
N PRO A 37 18.95 -16.84 15.02
CA PRO A 37 17.84 -16.73 14.08
C PRO A 37 16.94 -15.56 14.47
N HIS A 38 16.72 -14.60 13.57
CA HIS A 38 15.82 -13.46 13.81
C HIS A 38 14.52 -13.67 13.05
N LEU A 39 13.38 -13.29 13.66
CA LEU A 39 12.07 -13.48 13.06
C LEU A 39 11.88 -12.58 11.83
N HIS A 40 11.45 -13.20 10.74
CA HIS A 40 11.05 -12.56 9.49
C HIS A 40 9.53 -12.52 9.38
N ASP A 41 8.83 -12.06 10.41
CA ASP A 41 7.44 -11.67 10.24
C ASP A 41 7.43 -10.19 9.84
N PRO A 42 7.21 -9.86 8.55
CA PRO A 42 7.32 -8.50 8.08
C PRO A 42 6.21 -7.68 8.71
N ASN A 43 6.62 -6.60 9.37
CA ASN A 43 5.72 -5.51 9.64
C ASN A 43 5.24 -4.95 8.31
N MET A 44 3.96 -5.20 8.04
CA MET A 44 3.30 -4.76 6.83
C MET A 44 2.42 -3.58 7.21
N LEU A 45 2.76 -2.43 6.64
CA LEU A 45 1.91 -1.25 6.62
C LEU A 45 1.10 -1.29 5.33
N THR A 46 -0.20 -1.48 5.46
CA THR A 46 -1.16 -1.39 4.36
C THR A 46 -1.89 -0.06 4.48
N GLU A 47 -1.69 0.80 3.48
CA GLU A 47 -2.44 2.05 3.33
C GLU A 47 -3.44 1.88 2.19
N GLN A 48 -4.71 2.23 2.43
CA GLN A 48 -5.76 2.21 1.41
C GLN A 48 -6.16 3.62 1.05
N TYR A 49 -6.28 3.87 -0.24
CA TYR A 49 -6.54 5.17 -0.81
C TYR A 49 -7.76 5.15 -1.72
N GLU A 50 -8.39 6.32 -1.83
CA GLU A 50 -9.46 6.59 -2.77
C GLU A 50 -9.24 7.95 -3.41
N CYS A 51 -9.41 8.04 -4.72
CA CYS A 51 -9.27 9.32 -5.43
C CYS A 51 -10.62 9.99 -5.72
N THR A 52 -10.61 11.27 -6.09
CA THR A 52 -11.81 12.03 -6.51
C THR A 52 -12.56 11.43 -7.69
N ASN A 53 -11.90 10.58 -8.49
CA ASN A 53 -12.51 9.86 -9.61
C ASN A 53 -13.09 8.49 -9.19
N GLY A 54 -13.10 8.16 -7.90
CA GLY A 54 -13.69 6.94 -7.35
C GLY A 54 -12.81 5.69 -7.41
N HIS A 55 -11.58 5.77 -7.96
CA HIS A 55 -10.65 4.63 -7.95
C HIS A 55 -10.14 4.36 -6.54
N ARG A 56 -10.03 3.07 -6.21
CA ARG A 56 -9.48 2.57 -4.95
C ARG A 56 -8.23 1.75 -5.20
N PHE A 57 -7.20 2.00 -4.41
CA PHE A 57 -5.96 1.26 -4.47
C PHE A 57 -5.34 1.18 -3.09
N LYS A 58 -4.48 0.19 -2.87
CA LYS A 58 -3.70 0.04 -1.65
C LYS A 58 -2.22 0.07 -1.95
N LYS A 59 -1.45 0.47 -0.96
CA LYS A 59 0.01 0.39 -0.93
C LYS A 59 0.41 -0.46 0.26
N ASP A 60 1.05 -1.58 -0.01
CA ASP A 60 1.62 -2.46 1.00
C ASP A 60 3.12 -2.17 1.11
N MET A 61 3.56 -1.73 2.28
CA MET A 61 4.96 -1.43 2.59
C MET A 61 5.46 -2.39 3.65
N ARG A 62 6.62 -2.99 3.41
CA ARG A 62 7.35 -3.80 4.39
C ARG A 62 8.45 -2.95 5.01
N THR A 63 8.64 -3.08 6.32
CA THR A 63 9.81 -2.48 6.97
C THR A 63 11.04 -3.36 6.73
N ALA A 64 12.11 -2.75 6.23
CA ALA A 64 13.37 -3.45 6.01
C ALA A 64 13.96 -3.97 7.33
N CYS A 65 14.50 -5.19 7.28
CA CYS A 65 15.22 -5.78 8.40
C CYS A 65 16.57 -5.06 8.58
N PRO A 66 16.92 -4.58 9.78
CA PRO A 66 18.21 -3.92 10.00
C PRO A 66 19.42 -4.86 9.95
N LYS A 67 19.23 -6.19 9.86
CA LYS A 67 20.30 -7.20 9.89
C LYS A 67 20.49 -7.97 8.58
N CYS A 68 19.53 -7.96 7.66
CA CYS A 68 19.64 -8.70 6.39
C CYS A 68 18.77 -8.05 5.30
N THR A 69 18.79 -8.62 4.09
CA THR A 69 18.08 -8.10 2.91
C THR A 69 16.56 -8.31 2.93
N TYR A 70 16.01 -8.95 3.97
CA TYR A 70 14.56 -9.17 4.09
C TYR A 70 13.79 -7.86 4.29
N GLY A 71 12.69 -7.66 3.57
CA GLY A 71 11.85 -6.46 3.68
C GLY A 71 12.39 -5.21 2.98
N HIS A 72 13.49 -5.31 2.23
CA HIS A 72 13.99 -4.25 1.33
C HIS A 72 13.23 -4.15 -0.01
N GLU A 73 12.12 -4.88 -0.14
CA GLU A 73 11.30 -4.88 -1.36
C GLU A 73 10.58 -3.54 -1.54
N GLU A 74 10.43 -3.11 -2.78
CA GLU A 74 9.70 -1.89 -3.09
C GLU A 74 8.22 -2.00 -2.67
N PRO A 75 7.59 -0.87 -2.28
CA PRO A 75 6.17 -0.85 -1.96
C PRO A 75 5.33 -1.42 -3.09
N VAL A 76 4.45 -2.37 -2.77
CA VAL A 76 3.56 -2.96 -3.75
C VAL A 76 2.28 -2.13 -3.80
N VAL A 77 1.97 -1.58 -4.98
CA VAL A 77 0.70 -0.88 -5.23
C VAL A 77 -0.27 -1.85 -5.87
N THR A 78 -1.42 -2.07 -5.24
CA THR A 78 -2.48 -2.94 -5.77
C THR A 78 -3.75 -2.13 -6.03
N ILE A 79 -4.27 -2.20 -7.25
CA ILE A 79 -5.56 -1.63 -7.60
C ILE A 79 -6.65 -2.54 -7.00
N LEU A 80 -7.49 -2.00 -6.12
CA LEU A 80 -8.49 -2.78 -5.37
C LEU A 80 -9.80 -2.97 -6.13
N THR A 81 -10.04 -2.18 -7.17
CA THR A 81 -11.24 -2.28 -8.00
C THR A 81 -10.92 -1.89 -9.42
N PRO A 82 -11.45 -2.64 -10.40
CA PRO A 82 -12.09 -2.03 -11.54
C PRO A 82 -13.58 -2.32 -11.40
N ARG A 83 -14.35 -1.47 -10.72
CA ARG A 83 -15.79 -1.42 -11.02
C ARG A 83 -15.96 -0.53 -12.23
N HIS A 84 -15.82 -1.11 -13.42
CA HIS A 84 -16.63 -0.64 -14.55
C HIS A 84 -18.09 -0.52 -14.04
N LYS A 85 -18.84 0.57 -14.26
CA LYS A 85 -18.80 1.53 -15.36
C LYS A 85 -19.16 2.93 -14.84
N TYR A 86 -18.23 3.89 -14.91
CA TYR A 86 -18.65 5.28 -15.09
C TYR A 86 -19.06 5.43 -16.56
N LYS A 87 -20.36 5.57 -16.81
CA LYS A 87 -20.90 6.07 -18.09
C LYS A 87 -21.16 7.57 -17.89
N PRO A 88 -20.30 8.48 -18.38
CA PRO A 88 -20.68 9.89 -18.46
C PRO A 88 -21.83 10.01 -19.48
N GLY A 89 -22.99 10.52 -19.06
CA GLY A 89 -24.08 10.92 -19.98
C GLY A 89 -25.47 10.31 -19.78
N MET A 90 -25.83 9.75 -18.61
CA MET A 90 -27.25 9.51 -18.31
C MET A 90 -27.83 10.74 -17.60
N VAL A 91 -28.45 11.60 -18.39
CA VAL A 91 -29.53 12.50 -17.96
C VAL A 91 -30.83 11.69 -18.02
N GLU A 92 -31.60 11.68 -16.94
CA GLU A 92 -33.03 11.31 -16.98
C GLU A 92 -33.85 12.48 -17.54
#